data_AF-Q0BRI6-F1
#
_entry.id   AF-Q0BRI6-F1
#
_cell.length_a   1.000
_cell.length_b   1.000
_cell.length_c   1.000
_cell.angle_alpha   90.00
_cell.angle_beta   90.00
_cell.angle_gamma   90.00
#
_symmetry.space_group_name_H-M   'P 1'
#
loop_
_entity.id
_entity.type
_entity.pdbx_description
1 polymer ?
#
loop_
_entity_poly.entity_id
_entity_poly.type
_entity_poly.pdbx_seq_one_letter_code
_entity_poly.pdbx_strand_id
1 'polypeptide(L)'
;MSRFPAILFGGILACTAVTIGLSGFSTPAHADFLKRKVLLDSCLSAKNERDCTGYIAGIADAASDAKQVCIPAEAHLPQVKARVLDWLKAHKENPTEAAAPWVKQALTESFPCK
;
A
#
# COMPACT_ATOMS: atom_id res chain seq x y z
N MET A 1 64.71 1.65 -24.03
CA MET A 1 64.57 0.81 -22.82
C MET A 1 63.55 1.47 -21.91
N SER A 2 62.45 0.75 -21.58
CA SER A 2 61.66 0.75 -20.34
C SER A 2 61.27 2.09 -19.68
N ARG A 3 60.04 2.38 -19.23
CA ARG A 3 58.85 1.59 -18.86
C ARG A 3 57.71 2.59 -18.62
N PHE A 4 56.58 2.47 -19.31
CA PHE A 4 55.32 3.09 -18.87
C PHE A 4 54.67 2.17 -17.82
N PRO A 5 54.15 2.67 -16.68
CA PRO A 5 53.61 1.80 -15.65
C PRO A 5 52.21 1.31 -16.08
N ALA A 6 52.15 0.04 -16.44
CA ALA A 6 50.93 -0.74 -16.65
C ALA A 6 50.21 -1.03 -15.31
N ILE A 7 49.90 0.00 -14.52
CA ILE A 7 49.28 -0.16 -13.18
C ILE A 7 47.93 0.57 -13.07
N LEU A 8 47.42 1.19 -14.13
CA LEU A 8 46.16 1.96 -14.09
C LEU A 8 44.94 1.27 -14.71
N PHE A 9 45.06 0.03 -15.16
CA PHE A 9 43.92 -0.72 -15.73
C PHE A 9 43.54 -2.01 -14.96
N GLY A 10 44.25 -2.34 -13.88
CA GLY A 10 43.97 -3.55 -13.09
C GLY A 10 42.90 -3.39 -12.01
N GLY A 11 42.64 -2.17 -11.56
CA GLY A 11 41.77 -1.91 -10.40
C GLY A 11 40.27 -1.82 -10.69
N ILE A 12 39.87 -1.56 -11.95
CA ILE A 12 38.47 -1.28 -12.30
C ILE A 12 37.70 -2.59 -12.60
N LEU A 13 38.40 -3.67 -12.95
CA LEU A 13 37.75 -4.92 -13.40
C LEU A 13 37.25 -5.83 -12.26
N ALA A 14 37.63 -5.57 -11.00
CA ALA A 14 37.27 -6.42 -9.88
C ALA A 14 35.95 -6.02 -9.17
N CYS A 15 35.49 -4.77 -9.32
CA CYS A 15 34.23 -4.32 -8.72
C CYS A 15 32.98 -4.69 -9.53
N THR A 16 33.12 -4.93 -10.84
CA THR A 16 31.98 -5.31 -11.71
C THR A 16 31.59 -6.77 -11.61
N ALA A 17 32.46 -7.64 -11.09
CA ALA A 17 32.15 -9.07 -10.94
C ALA A 17 31.33 -9.39 -9.67
N VAL A 18 31.39 -8.55 -8.64
CA VAL A 18 30.68 -8.79 -7.37
C VAL A 18 29.21 -8.36 -7.43
N THR A 19 28.83 -7.44 -8.32
CA THR A 19 27.43 -6.98 -8.44
C THR A 19 26.52 -7.96 -9.18
N ILE A 20 27.07 -8.86 -10.01
CA ILE A 20 26.30 -9.84 -10.79
C ILE A 20 25.88 -11.06 -9.94
N GLY A 21 26.62 -11.36 -8.86
CA GLY A 21 26.34 -12.51 -7.99
C GLY A 21 25.19 -12.32 -7.00
N LEU A 22 24.75 -11.09 -6.72
CA LEU A 22 23.72 -10.80 -5.71
C LEU A 22 22.31 -10.54 -6.27
N SER A 23 22.14 -10.52 -7.59
CA SER A 23 20.81 -10.33 -8.21
C SER A 23 19.91 -11.58 -8.14
N GLY A 24 20.45 -12.73 -7.72
CA GLY A 24 19.77 -14.03 -7.75
C GLY A 24 18.91 -14.39 -6.54
N PHE A 25 18.85 -13.55 -5.50
CA PHE A 25 18.11 -13.83 -4.25
C PHE A 25 16.95 -12.87 -4.01
N SER A 26 16.39 -12.24 -5.04
CA SER A 26 15.10 -11.56 -4.89
C SER A 26 14.01 -12.61 -4.76
N THR A 27 13.53 -12.87 -3.54
CA THR A 27 12.25 -13.57 -3.38
C THR A 27 11.18 -12.76 -4.11
N PRO A 28 10.31 -13.39 -4.90
CA PRO A 28 9.22 -12.66 -5.53
C PRO A 28 8.43 -11.96 -4.41
N ALA A 29 8.22 -10.66 -4.56
CA ALA A 29 7.26 -9.96 -3.72
C ALA A 29 5.91 -10.59 -4.02
N HIS A 30 5.42 -11.44 -3.10
CA HIS A 30 4.07 -11.95 -3.17
C HIS A 30 3.12 -10.77 -2.94
N ALA A 31 2.73 -10.13 -4.04
CA ALA A 31 1.69 -9.12 -4.05
C ALA A 31 0.36 -9.85 -3.87
N ASP A 32 -0.05 -10.01 -2.62
CA ASP A 32 -1.39 -10.48 -2.26
C ASP A 32 -2.22 -9.29 -1.77
N PHE A 33 -3.54 -9.41 -1.84
CA PHE A 33 -4.44 -8.36 -1.39
C PHE A 33 -4.35 -8.18 0.13
N LEU A 34 -4.36 -6.92 0.58
CA LEU A 34 -4.42 -6.61 2.01
C LEU A 34 -5.70 -7.23 2.60
N LYS A 35 -5.55 -8.14 3.57
CA LYS A 35 -6.68 -8.78 4.23
C LYS A 35 -7.41 -7.83 5.16
N ARG A 36 -8.73 -7.97 5.32
CA ARG A 36 -9.54 -7.07 6.17
C ARG A 36 -9.03 -6.99 7.60
N LYS A 37 -8.67 -8.12 8.21
CA LYS A 37 -8.11 -8.11 9.56
C LYS A 37 -6.85 -7.26 9.66
N VAL A 38 -5.95 -7.35 8.68
CA VAL A 38 -4.69 -6.60 8.67
C VAL A 38 -4.96 -5.10 8.52
N LEU A 39 -5.92 -4.71 7.68
CA LEU A 39 -6.35 -3.31 7.58
C LEU A 39 -6.91 -2.81 8.92
N LEU A 40 -7.84 -3.56 9.53
CA LEU A 40 -8.46 -3.17 10.80
C LEU A 40 -7.41 -3.03 11.91
N ASP A 41 -6.51 -4.01 12.03
CA ASP A 41 -5.41 -3.96 13.00
C ASP A 41 -4.48 -2.75 12.75
N SER A 42 -4.26 -2.39 11.48
CA SER A 42 -3.48 -1.20 11.12
C SER A 42 -4.19 0.10 11.51
N CYS A 43 -5.51 0.17 11.33
CA CYS A 43 -6.33 1.32 11.70
C CYS A 43 -6.45 1.53 13.22
N LEU A 44 -6.23 0.48 14.02
CA LEU A 44 -6.24 0.54 15.48
C LEU A 44 -4.84 0.82 16.07
N SER A 45 -3.79 0.78 15.26
CA SER A 45 -2.41 1.00 15.67
C SER A 45 -1.94 2.40 15.31
N ALA A 46 -1.54 3.18 16.31
CA ALA A 46 -0.95 4.51 16.07
C ALA A 46 0.30 4.47 15.16
N LYS A 47 1.01 3.34 15.11
CA LYS A 47 2.20 3.16 14.26
C LYS A 47 1.85 3.01 12.78
N ASN A 48 0.68 2.46 12.47
CA ASN A 48 0.26 2.13 11.11
C ASN A 48 -0.91 3.03 10.64
N GLU A 49 -1.19 4.10 11.38
CA GLU A 49 -2.27 5.04 11.11
C GLU A 49 -2.17 5.64 9.70
N ARG A 50 -0.94 5.90 9.23
CA ARG A 50 -0.69 6.40 7.87
C ARG A 50 -1.07 5.38 6.81
N ASP A 51 -0.75 4.11 7.02
CA ASP A 51 -1.07 3.03 6.07
C ASP A 51 -2.57 2.80 6.00
N CYS A 52 -3.27 2.76 7.15
CA CYS A 52 -4.73 2.70 7.18
C CYS A 52 -5.36 3.89 6.45
N THR A 53 -4.90 5.10 6.77
CA THR A 53 -5.44 6.34 6.18
C THR A 53 -5.23 6.37 4.68
N GLY A 54 -4.02 6.05 4.20
CA GLY A 54 -3.70 6.00 2.77
C GLY A 54 -4.47 4.92 2.03
N TYR A 55 -4.65 3.74 2.62
CA TYR A 55 -5.41 2.66 2.01
C TYR A 55 -6.89 3.04 1.82
N ILE A 56 -7.52 3.62 2.85
CA ILE A 56 -8.91 4.07 2.76
C ILE A 56 -9.04 5.25 1.79
N ALA A 57 -8.08 6.19 1.79
CA ALA A 57 -8.07 7.31 0.85
C ALA A 57 -7.97 6.84 -0.61
N GLY A 58 -7.09 5.89 -0.93
CA GLY A 58 -6.94 5.40 -2.30
C GLY A 58 -8.19 4.71 -2.83
N ILE A 59 -8.92 3.97 -1.98
CA ILE A 59 -10.22 3.40 -2.35
C ILE A 59 -11.29 4.50 -2.45
N ALA A 60 -11.24 5.45 -1.51
CA ALA A 60 -11.79 6.81 -1.57
C ALA A 60 -11.87 7.38 -2.99
N ASP A 61 -10.69 7.69 -3.48
CA ASP A 61 -10.44 8.36 -4.75
C ASP A 61 -10.93 7.49 -5.92
N ALA A 62 -10.52 6.22 -5.96
CA ALA A 62 -10.90 5.31 -7.03
C ALA A 62 -12.44 5.12 -7.13
N ALA A 63 -13.14 5.02 -6.01
CA ALA A 63 -14.60 4.88 -5.98
C ALA A 63 -15.30 6.20 -6.36
N SER A 64 -14.74 7.34 -5.95
CA SER A 64 -15.27 8.66 -6.30
C SER A 64 -15.12 8.95 -7.79
N ASP A 65 -13.95 8.66 -8.36
CA ASP A 65 -13.67 8.78 -9.79
C ASP A 65 -14.59 7.89 -10.63
N ALA A 66 -14.89 6.69 -10.13
CA ALA A 66 -15.85 5.77 -10.73
C ALA A 66 -17.32 6.17 -10.52
N LYS A 67 -17.60 7.29 -9.83
CA LYS A 67 -18.95 7.76 -9.46
C LYS A 67 -19.77 6.74 -8.67
N GLN A 68 -19.10 5.91 -7.88
CA GLN A 68 -19.72 4.88 -7.04
C GLN A 68 -20.05 5.41 -5.64
N VAL A 69 -19.35 6.47 -5.21
CA VAL A 69 -19.54 7.13 -3.92
C VAL A 69 -19.53 8.64 -4.12
N CYS A 70 -20.31 9.35 -3.31
CA CYS A 70 -20.46 10.81 -3.38
C CYS A 70 -20.09 11.42 -2.04
N ILE A 71 -18.79 11.52 -1.79
CA ILE A 71 -18.24 12.11 -0.56
C ILE A 71 -18.41 13.64 -0.64
N PRO A 72 -19.06 14.29 0.34
CA PRO A 72 -19.22 15.73 0.36
C PRO A 72 -17.88 16.46 0.34
N ALA A 73 -17.80 17.62 -0.34
CA ALA A 73 -16.55 18.39 -0.44
C ALA A 73 -16.05 18.88 0.93
N GLU A 74 -16.96 19.05 1.89
CA GLU A 74 -16.66 19.45 3.26
C GLU A 74 -16.18 18.28 4.13
N ALA A 75 -16.32 17.03 3.67
CA ALA A 75 -15.89 15.87 4.42
C ALA A 75 -14.37 15.72 4.35
N HIS A 76 -13.73 15.78 5.51
CA HIS A 76 -12.28 15.59 5.60
C HIS A 76 -11.92 14.11 5.74
N LEU A 77 -10.73 13.74 5.27
CA LEU A 77 -10.24 12.35 5.29
C LEU A 77 -10.37 11.65 6.66
N PRO A 78 -10.11 12.29 7.82
CA PRO A 78 -10.34 11.66 9.12
C PRO A 78 -11.81 11.24 9.36
N GLN A 79 -12.78 12.00 8.85
CA GLN A 79 -14.20 11.70 8.97
C GLN A 79 -14.60 10.54 8.05
N VAL A 80 -14.10 10.53 6.80
CA VAL A 80 -14.30 9.42 5.87
C VAL A 80 -13.74 8.12 6.45
N LYS A 81 -12.51 8.17 6.98
CA LYS A 81 -11.87 7.04 7.66
C LYS A 81 -12.68 6.56 8.86
N ALA A 82 -13.16 7.47 9.70
CA ALA A 82 -13.96 7.12 10.87
C ALA A 82 -15.23 6.37 10.47
N ARG A 83 -15.96 6.83 9.44
CA ARG A 83 -17.16 6.14 8.93
C ARG A 83 -16.86 4.74 8.43
N VAL A 84 -15.81 4.58 7.64
CA VAL A 84 -15.36 3.26 7.17
C VAL A 84 -15.01 2.35 8.34
N LEU A 85 -14.24 2.86 9.31
CA LEU A 85 -13.79 2.08 10.44
C LEU A 85 -14.95 1.63 11.34
N ASP A 86 -15.92 2.50 11.60
CA ASP A 86 -17.11 2.18 12.37
C ASP A 86 -17.94 1.08 11.67
N TRP A 87 -18.08 1.18 10.34
CA TRP A 87 -18.75 0.16 9.54
C TRP A 87 -18.01 -1.19 9.59
N LEU A 88 -16.68 -1.20 9.40
CA LEU A 88 -15.85 -2.41 9.47
C LEU A 88 -15.87 -3.08 10.85
N LYS A 89 -15.99 -2.30 11.93
CA LYS A 89 -16.13 -2.83 13.29
C LYS A 89 -17.49 -3.48 13.53
N ALA A 90 -18.53 -2.98 12.88
CA ALA A 90 -19.88 -3.53 12.95
C ALA A 90 -20.03 -4.83 12.13
N HIS A 91 -19.27 -4.99 11.04
CA HIS A 91 -19.35 -6.15 10.15
C HIS A 91 -18.08 -7.02 10.27
N LYS A 92 -18.17 -8.05 11.13
CA LYS A 92 -17.01 -8.87 11.54
C LYS A 92 -16.83 -10.16 10.72
N GLU A 93 -17.69 -10.47 9.75
CA GLU A 93 -17.68 -11.74 9.02
C GLU A 93 -16.46 -11.87 8.10
N ASN A 94 -15.85 -13.05 7.90
CA ASN A 94 -14.80 -13.30 6.89
C ASN A 94 -13.49 -12.46 6.99
N PRO A 95 -12.78 -12.44 8.14
CA PRO A 95 -11.60 -11.59 8.37
C PRO A 95 -10.42 -11.80 7.42
N THR A 96 -10.40 -12.92 6.70
CA THR A 96 -9.34 -13.33 5.76
C THR A 96 -9.58 -12.84 4.34
N GLU A 97 -10.75 -12.29 4.02
CA GLU A 97 -11.04 -11.71 2.72
C GLU A 97 -10.21 -10.44 2.46
N ALA A 98 -10.06 -10.11 1.17
CA ALA A 98 -9.46 -8.85 0.76
C ALA A 98 -10.24 -7.66 1.35
N ALA A 99 -9.52 -6.64 1.82
CA ALA A 99 -10.09 -5.49 2.48
C ALA A 99 -10.79 -4.52 1.52
N ALA A 100 -10.37 -4.48 0.24
CA ALA A 100 -10.85 -3.47 -0.70
C ALA A 100 -12.37 -3.52 -0.95
N PRO A 101 -13.01 -4.68 -1.21
CA PRO A 101 -14.46 -4.77 -1.35
C PRO A 101 -15.21 -4.28 -0.11
N TRP A 102 -14.71 -4.58 1.09
CA TRP A 102 -15.30 -4.18 2.36
C TRP A 102 -15.22 -2.67 2.60
N VAL A 103 -14.06 -2.05 2.30
CA VAL A 103 -13.91 -0.59 2.37
C VAL A 103 -14.82 0.09 1.36
N LYS A 104 -14.87 -0.44 0.12
CA LYS A 104 -15.77 0.09 -0.92
C LYS A 104 -17.23 0.02 -0.50
N GLN A 105 -17.67 -1.11 0.07
CA GLN A 105 -19.03 -1.27 0.57
C GLN A 105 -19.33 -0.26 1.69
N ALA A 106 -18.44 -0.16 2.68
CA ALA A 106 -18.56 0.83 3.76
C ALA A 106 -18.72 2.26 3.24
N LEU A 107 -17.93 2.64 2.23
CA LEU A 107 -18.00 3.95 1.59
C LEU A 107 -19.32 4.15 0.84
N THR A 108 -19.79 3.12 0.13
CA THR A 108 -21.04 3.16 -0.64
C THR A 108 -22.25 3.35 0.26
N GLU A 109 -22.27 2.67 1.41
CA GLU A 109 -23.33 2.79 2.39
C GLU A 109 -23.25 4.10 3.20
N SER A 110 -22.03 4.61 3.43
CA SER A 110 -21.83 5.86 4.18
C SER A 110 -22.05 7.12 3.34
N PHE A 111 -21.74 7.05 2.04
CA PHE A 111 -21.74 8.18 1.11
C PHE A 111 -22.44 7.82 -0.22
N PRO A 112 -23.73 7.44 -0.18
CA PRO A 112 -24.45 7.09 -1.40
C PRO A 112 -24.59 8.30 -2.32
N CYS A 113 -24.43 8.08 -3.62
CA CYS A 113 -24.82 9.05 -4.64
C CYS A 113 -26.34 9.15 -4.73
N LYS A 114 -26.86 10.37 -4.83
CA LYS A 114 -28.29 10.67 -5.00
C LYS A 114 -28.59 11.08 -6.44
#